data_AF-S0FRP0-F1
#
_entry.id   AF-S0FRP0-F1
#
_cell.length_a   1.000
_cell.length_b   1.000
_cell.length_c   1.000
_cell.angle_alpha   90.00
_cell.angle_beta   90.00
_cell.angle_gamma   90.00
#
_symmetry.space_group_name_H-M   'P 1'
#
loop_
_entity.id
_entity.type
_entity.pdbx_description
1 polymer ?
#
loop_
_entity_poly.entity_id
_entity_poly.type
_entity_poly.pdbx_seq_one_letter_code
_entity_poly.pdbx_strand_id
1 'polypeptide(L)'
;MEYSQYFKQIICVGLKDDGNKGMEMNIGWNIETYITIAALIITLILLYLLIKIDWKSYGLLFLISSAVGVILCYIFIGLNLYEFPYRLFPAISKIPFTVILTVFPFYVLLGVRYSPAEWHRKIFFYWVMVHIGMLGEVLAESRTQLIKYMSGWDVWDSYTWWWIYLLVFEWVGGLIIPPDKRKPLTKDALSFGKIGWFIMHFILIVTIFLAGVYTGMALK
;
A
#
# COMPACT_ATOMS: atom_id res chain seq x y z
N MET A 1 -1.09 11.06 -38.94
CA MET A 1 -0.75 10.06 -39.98
C MET A 1 0.70 9.66 -39.75
N GLU A 2 1.01 8.35 -39.86
CA GLU A 2 2.30 7.69 -39.53
C GLU A 2 2.51 7.35 -38.04
N TYR A 3 1.97 6.27 -37.47
CA TYR A 3 2.15 4.84 -37.78
C TYR A 3 3.58 4.33 -37.97
N SER A 4 4.63 5.16 -37.85
CA SER A 4 6.03 4.71 -38.06
C SER A 4 6.89 4.66 -36.79
N GLN A 5 6.41 5.16 -35.64
CA GLN A 5 7.14 4.97 -34.38
C GLN A 5 6.96 3.56 -33.75
N TYR A 6 6.05 2.75 -34.30
CA TYR A 6 5.96 1.32 -34.00
C TYR A 6 7.16 0.50 -34.53
N PHE A 7 8.04 1.09 -35.36
CA PHE A 7 9.25 0.44 -35.86
C PHE A 7 10.47 0.55 -34.92
N LYS A 8 10.32 1.21 -33.76
CA LYS A 8 11.30 1.18 -32.65
C LYS A 8 10.93 0.17 -31.54
N GLN A 9 9.97 -0.70 -31.82
CA GLN A 9 9.97 -2.04 -31.25
C GLN A 9 10.98 -2.87 -32.07
N ILE A 10 11.68 -3.84 -31.47
CA ILE A 10 12.34 -5.01 -32.12
C ILE A 10 13.89 -5.04 -32.18
N ILE A 11 14.65 -3.94 -32.08
CA ILE A 11 16.15 -4.00 -32.12
C ILE A 11 16.82 -3.52 -30.81
N CYS A 12 16.27 -3.92 -29.67
CA CYS A 12 17.06 -4.26 -28.49
C CYS A 12 16.54 -5.59 -27.93
N VAL A 13 16.42 -6.57 -28.84
CA VAL A 13 16.67 -7.98 -28.57
C VAL A 13 18.12 -8.07 -28.10
N GLY A 14 18.31 -7.74 -26.84
CA GLY A 14 19.59 -7.66 -26.13
C GLY A 14 19.45 -8.22 -24.73
N LEU A 15 18.63 -9.25 -24.56
CA LEU A 15 18.83 -10.21 -23.49
C LEU A 15 19.34 -11.48 -24.15
N LYS A 16 20.66 -11.48 -24.22
CA LYS A 16 21.51 -12.65 -24.35
C LYS A 16 20.89 -13.80 -23.54
N ASP A 17 20.73 -14.92 -24.21
CA ASP A 17 20.35 -16.19 -23.62
C ASP A 17 21.53 -16.69 -22.76
N ASP A 18 21.68 -16.11 -21.57
CA ASP A 18 22.65 -16.57 -20.58
C ASP A 18 21.92 -17.65 -19.77
N GLY A 19 22.12 -18.89 -20.21
CA GLY A 19 21.64 -20.11 -19.55
C GLY A 19 22.17 -20.24 -18.14
N ASN A 20 21.58 -19.51 -17.20
CA ASN A 20 21.57 -19.73 -15.77
C ASN A 20 20.54 -18.78 -15.14
N LYS A 21 19.23 -19.00 -15.37
CA LYS A 21 18.15 -18.26 -14.71
C LYS A 21 18.05 -18.68 -13.24
N GLY A 22 19.09 -18.41 -12.47
CA GLY A 22 19.05 -18.42 -11.02
C GLY A 22 18.06 -17.36 -10.53
N MET A 23 17.65 -17.46 -9.27
CA MET A 23 16.91 -16.40 -8.56
C MET A 23 17.76 -15.12 -8.49
N GLU A 24 17.85 -14.35 -9.56
CA GLU A 24 18.53 -13.06 -9.54
C GLU A 24 17.61 -12.03 -8.89
N MET A 25 18.04 -11.57 -7.71
CA MET A 25 17.43 -10.43 -7.05
C MET A 25 17.76 -9.17 -7.85
N ASN A 26 16.73 -8.38 -8.14
CA ASN A 26 16.90 -7.06 -8.75
C ASN A 26 17.28 -6.07 -7.65
N ILE A 27 18.57 -6.01 -7.31
CA ILE A 27 19.16 -5.03 -6.40
C ILE A 27 20.09 -4.15 -7.24
N GLY A 28 19.81 -2.86 -7.28
CA GLY A 28 20.66 -1.88 -7.95
C GLY A 28 20.86 -0.63 -7.12
N TRP A 29 21.74 0.25 -7.60
CA TRP A 29 21.95 1.59 -7.03
C TRP A 29 20.86 2.56 -7.53
N ASN A 30 19.59 2.21 -7.32
CA ASN A 30 18.43 3.00 -7.76
C ASN A 30 17.47 3.30 -6.60
N ILE A 31 16.63 4.31 -6.78
CA ILE A 31 15.72 4.80 -5.74
C ILE A 31 14.69 3.73 -5.34
N GLU A 32 14.23 2.92 -6.30
CA GLU A 32 13.27 1.84 -6.08
C GLU A 32 13.82 0.77 -5.13
N THR A 33 15.10 0.40 -5.28
CA THR A 33 15.80 -0.55 -4.39
C THR A 33 15.81 0.00 -2.96
N TYR A 34 16.23 1.25 -2.79
CA TYR A 34 16.34 1.86 -1.47
C TYR A 34 14.98 1.99 -0.78
N ILE A 35 13.96 2.48 -1.51
CA ILE A 35 12.60 2.60 -0.98
C ILE A 35 12.07 1.22 -0.58
N THR A 36 12.23 0.21 -1.45
CA THR A 36 11.73 -1.15 -1.20
C THR A 36 12.41 -1.76 0.03
N ILE A 37 13.75 -1.72 0.12
CA ILE A 37 14.49 -2.30 1.24
C ILE A 37 14.19 -1.54 2.53
N ALA A 38 14.16 -0.21 2.51
CA ALA A 38 13.83 0.58 3.68
C ALA A 38 12.40 0.30 4.18
N ALA A 39 11.43 0.24 3.27
CA ALA A 39 10.05 -0.11 3.59
C ALA A 39 9.96 -1.51 4.21
N LEU A 40 10.65 -2.50 3.64
CA LEU A 40 10.71 -3.86 4.18
C LEU A 40 11.30 -3.90 5.58
N ILE A 41 12.46 -3.28 5.82
CA ILE A 41 13.10 -3.27 7.14
C ILE A 41 12.20 -2.60 8.17
N ILE A 42 11.67 -1.41 7.87
CA ILE A 42 10.81 -0.65 8.79
C ILE A 42 9.55 -1.45 9.11
N THR A 43 8.86 -1.97 8.09
CA THR A 43 7.61 -2.71 8.29
C THR A 43 7.82 -4.04 8.99
N LEU A 44 8.90 -4.78 8.73
CA LEU A 44 9.22 -5.99 9.47
C LEU A 44 9.44 -5.72 10.96
N ILE A 45 10.17 -4.65 11.30
CA ILE A 45 10.37 -4.23 12.70
C ILE A 45 9.01 -3.91 13.33
N LEU A 46 8.19 -3.08 12.68
CA LEU A 46 6.89 -2.67 13.23
C LEU A 46 5.90 -3.84 13.34
N LEU A 47 5.88 -4.74 12.36
CA LEU A 47 5.09 -5.97 12.39
C LEU A 47 5.50 -6.85 13.57
N TYR A 48 6.80 -7.07 13.75
CA TYR A 48 7.31 -7.83 14.90
C TYR A 48 6.83 -7.21 16.23
N LEU A 49 6.89 -5.87 16.34
CA LEU A 49 6.44 -5.15 17.53
C LEU A 49 4.92 -5.27 17.79
N LEU A 50 4.11 -5.40 16.74
CA LEU A 50 2.66 -5.59 16.86
C LEU A 50 2.29 -7.05 17.15
N ILE A 51 2.87 -7.99 16.40
CA ILE A 51 2.57 -9.42 16.50
C ILE A 51 3.01 -9.96 17.87
N LYS A 52 4.13 -9.48 18.44
CA LYS A 52 4.60 -9.94 19.76
C LYS A 52 3.62 -9.66 20.91
N ILE A 53 2.64 -8.77 20.72
CA ILE A 53 1.66 -8.38 21.75
C ILE A 53 0.67 -9.52 22.00
N ASP A 54 0.20 -10.15 20.92
CA ASP A 54 -0.54 -11.39 20.96
C ASP A 54 -0.32 -12.12 19.63
N TRP A 55 0.63 -13.06 19.63
CA TRP A 55 1.11 -13.70 18.40
C TRP A 55 0.02 -14.55 17.73
N LYS A 56 -0.97 -15.02 18.49
CA LYS A 56 -2.08 -15.84 17.96
C LYS A 56 -3.06 -14.96 17.18
N SER A 57 -3.63 -13.95 17.82
CA SER A 57 -4.64 -13.10 17.21
C SER A 57 -4.04 -12.17 16.15
N TYR A 58 -2.94 -11.48 16.45
CA TYR A 58 -2.30 -10.60 15.46
C TYR A 58 -1.59 -11.39 14.35
N GLY A 59 -1.02 -12.57 14.67
CA GLY A 59 -0.44 -13.44 13.65
C GLY A 59 -1.49 -14.02 12.71
N LEU A 60 -2.65 -14.43 13.23
CA LEU A 60 -3.76 -14.88 12.38
C LEU A 60 -4.28 -13.75 11.48
N LEU A 61 -4.50 -12.56 12.04
CA LEU A 61 -4.93 -11.39 11.26
C LEU A 61 -3.89 -11.01 10.19
N PHE A 62 -2.60 -11.09 10.51
CA PHE A 62 -1.50 -10.89 9.57
C PHE A 62 -1.57 -11.87 8.40
N LEU A 63 -1.75 -13.17 8.68
CA LEU A 63 -1.78 -14.20 7.62
C LEU A 63 -3.00 -14.02 6.70
N ILE A 64 -4.18 -13.78 7.26
CA ILE A 64 -5.41 -13.60 6.46
C ILE A 64 -5.29 -12.33 5.61
N SER A 65 -4.86 -11.21 6.19
CA SER A 65 -4.69 -9.95 5.45
C SER A 65 -3.62 -10.04 4.37
N SER A 66 -2.50 -10.71 4.65
CA SER A 66 -1.45 -10.99 3.65
C SER A 66 -1.97 -11.81 2.48
N ALA A 67 -2.70 -12.89 2.76
CA ALA A 67 -3.26 -13.76 1.73
C ALA A 67 -4.26 -13.01 0.84
N VAL A 68 -5.21 -12.29 1.45
CA VAL A 68 -6.19 -11.49 0.72
C VAL A 68 -5.51 -10.39 -0.10
N GLY A 69 -4.50 -9.70 0.46
CA GLY A 69 -3.75 -8.66 -0.25
C GLY A 69 -3.07 -9.20 -1.51
N VAL A 70 -2.38 -10.34 -1.39
CA VAL A 70 -1.76 -11.00 -2.55
C VAL A 70 -2.78 -11.40 -3.61
N ILE A 71 -3.92 -11.98 -3.20
CA ILE A 71 -4.99 -12.39 -4.12
C ILE A 71 -5.54 -11.17 -4.87
N LEU A 72 -5.87 -10.08 -4.16
CA LEU A 72 -6.38 -8.85 -4.76
C LEU A 72 -5.38 -8.25 -5.75
N CYS A 73 -4.09 -8.18 -5.40
CA CYS A 73 -3.07 -7.69 -6.32
C CYS A 73 -2.96 -8.52 -7.61
N TYR A 74 -3.06 -9.85 -7.51
CA TYR A 74 -3.10 -10.69 -8.72
C TYR A 74 -4.34 -10.46 -9.57
N ILE A 75 -5.50 -10.27 -8.94
CA ILE A 75 -6.74 -9.93 -9.64
C ILE A 75 -6.58 -8.59 -10.38
N PHE A 76 -6.05 -7.55 -9.73
CA PHE A 76 -5.90 -6.22 -10.34
C PHE A 76 -4.88 -6.19 -11.48
N ILE A 77 -3.77 -6.93 -11.38
CA ILE A 77 -2.88 -7.13 -12.53
C ILE A 77 -3.61 -7.89 -13.65
N GLY A 78 -4.38 -8.92 -13.32
CA GLY A 78 -5.15 -9.69 -14.31
C GLY A 78 -6.20 -8.86 -15.04
N LEU A 79 -6.77 -7.86 -14.38
CA LEU A 79 -7.69 -6.88 -14.95
C LEU A 79 -6.98 -5.69 -15.62
N ASN A 80 -5.65 -5.67 -15.61
CA ASN A 80 -4.83 -4.62 -16.18
C ASN A 80 -5.12 -3.22 -15.58
N LEU A 81 -5.34 -3.15 -14.26
CA LEU A 81 -5.51 -1.87 -13.54
C LEU A 81 -4.17 -1.21 -13.22
N TYR A 82 -3.14 -2.01 -12.96
CA TYR A 82 -1.79 -1.52 -12.76
C TYR A 82 -0.76 -2.61 -13.03
N GLU A 83 0.50 -2.19 -13.20
CA GLU A 83 1.66 -3.07 -13.24
C GLU A 83 2.72 -2.62 -12.24
N PHE A 84 3.66 -3.51 -11.93
CA PHE A 84 4.85 -3.23 -11.13
C PHE A 84 6.09 -3.43 -11.99
N PRO A 85 6.58 -2.37 -12.68
CA PRO A 85 7.76 -2.48 -13.54
C PRO A 85 9.01 -2.89 -12.76
N TYR A 86 9.17 -2.32 -11.56
CA TYR A 86 10.23 -2.67 -10.63
C TYR A 86 9.77 -3.66 -9.57
N ARG A 87 10.45 -4.80 -9.47
CA ARG A 87 10.23 -5.83 -8.45
C ARG A 87 11.57 -6.36 -7.98
N LEU A 88 11.70 -6.60 -6.68
CA LEU A 88 12.92 -7.17 -6.08
C LEU A 88 13.20 -8.60 -6.58
N PHE A 89 12.15 -9.37 -6.88
CA PHE A 89 12.23 -10.76 -7.34
C PHE A 89 11.40 -10.98 -8.61
N PRO A 90 11.81 -10.42 -9.77
CA PRO A 90 11.00 -10.44 -10.98
C PRO A 90 10.82 -11.84 -11.57
N ALA A 91 11.73 -12.78 -11.28
CA ALA A 91 11.65 -14.17 -11.74
C ALA A 91 10.61 -15.01 -10.97
N ILE A 92 10.24 -14.61 -9.76
CA ILE A 92 9.36 -15.38 -8.87
C ILE A 92 7.90 -14.98 -9.04
N SER A 93 7.63 -13.69 -9.17
CA SER A 93 6.27 -13.17 -9.16
C SER A 93 6.11 -11.91 -10.00
N LYS A 94 4.90 -11.74 -10.56
CA LYS A 94 4.47 -10.53 -11.25
C LYS A 94 4.14 -9.38 -10.28
N ILE A 95 4.00 -9.67 -8.99
CA ILE A 95 3.75 -8.68 -7.94
C ILE A 95 4.99 -8.52 -7.04
N PRO A 96 5.22 -7.36 -6.40
CA PRO A 96 6.23 -7.17 -5.38
C PRO A 96 5.76 -7.83 -4.06
N PHE A 97 5.71 -9.16 -4.05
CA PHE A 97 5.10 -9.93 -2.95
C PHE A 97 5.73 -9.61 -1.59
N THR A 98 7.02 -9.26 -1.52
CA THR A 98 7.68 -8.88 -0.27
C THR A 98 7.05 -7.65 0.37
N VAL A 99 6.77 -6.62 -0.43
CA VAL A 99 6.15 -5.36 0.03
C VAL A 99 4.68 -5.61 0.36
N ILE A 100 3.97 -6.39 -0.46
CA ILE A 100 2.55 -6.70 -0.23
C ILE A 100 2.38 -7.53 1.06
N LEU A 101 3.22 -8.53 1.30
CA LEU A 101 3.18 -9.38 2.50
C LEU A 101 3.67 -8.67 3.76
N THR A 102 4.14 -7.43 3.68
CA THR A 102 4.63 -6.67 4.84
C THR A 102 3.84 -5.40 5.05
N VAL A 103 3.77 -4.51 4.06
CA VAL A 103 3.12 -3.19 4.18
C VAL A 103 1.61 -3.30 4.39
N PHE A 104 0.90 -4.09 3.58
CA PHE A 104 -0.55 -4.23 3.66
C PHE A 104 -1.01 -4.81 5.00
N PRO A 105 -0.49 -5.97 5.44
CA PRO A 105 -0.87 -6.51 6.74
C PRO A 105 -0.39 -5.62 7.89
N PHE A 106 0.75 -4.93 7.77
CA PHE A 106 1.16 -3.92 8.76
C PHE A 106 0.09 -2.83 8.91
N TYR A 107 -0.41 -2.29 7.80
CA TYR A 107 -1.47 -1.30 7.79
C TYR A 107 -2.74 -1.82 8.47
N VAL A 108 -3.12 -3.06 8.18
CA VAL A 108 -4.26 -3.72 8.84
C VAL A 108 -4.04 -3.85 10.35
N LEU A 109 -2.91 -4.41 10.78
CA LEU A 109 -2.64 -4.59 12.22
C LEU A 109 -2.61 -3.26 12.96
N LEU A 110 -2.00 -2.23 12.35
CA LEU A 110 -1.94 -0.88 12.90
C LEU A 110 -3.35 -0.29 13.03
N GLY A 111 -4.14 -0.39 11.96
CA GLY A 111 -5.51 0.09 11.90
C GLY A 111 -6.37 -0.55 12.98
N VAL A 112 -6.41 -1.88 13.04
CA VAL A 112 -7.24 -2.60 14.02
C VAL A 112 -6.82 -2.31 15.47
N ARG A 113 -5.51 -2.23 15.72
CA ARG A 113 -4.98 -1.98 17.07
C ARG A 113 -5.42 -0.63 17.61
N TYR A 114 -5.31 0.42 16.80
CA TYR A 114 -5.48 1.81 17.24
C TYR A 114 -6.82 2.43 16.83
N SER A 115 -7.62 1.72 16.03
CA SER A 115 -8.97 2.12 15.63
C SER A 115 -9.79 2.58 16.84
N PRO A 116 -10.40 3.78 16.81
CA PRO A 116 -11.24 4.30 17.89
C PRO A 116 -12.39 3.36 18.22
N ALA A 117 -12.87 3.35 19.48
CA ALA A 117 -14.00 2.51 19.84
C ALA A 117 -15.31 2.88 19.11
N GLU A 118 -15.55 4.18 18.91
CA GLU A 118 -16.80 4.70 18.35
C GLU A 118 -16.77 4.75 16.82
N TRP A 119 -17.81 4.21 16.17
CA TRP A 119 -17.87 4.07 14.70
C TRP A 119 -17.69 5.39 13.95
N HIS A 120 -18.32 6.47 14.40
CA HIS A 120 -18.19 7.78 13.76
C HIS A 120 -16.73 8.29 13.75
N ARG A 121 -15.93 7.96 14.77
CA ARG A 121 -14.50 8.29 14.83
C ARG A 121 -13.64 7.33 14.02
N LYS A 122 -14.07 6.06 13.88
CA LYS A 122 -13.38 5.07 13.03
C LYS A 122 -13.32 5.53 11.60
N ILE A 123 -14.41 6.07 11.05
CA ILE A 123 -14.42 6.56 9.67
C ILE A 123 -13.35 7.63 9.44
N PHE A 124 -13.24 8.63 10.32
CA PHE A 124 -12.18 9.64 10.20
C PHE A 124 -10.78 9.05 10.33
N PHE A 125 -10.59 8.11 11.26
CA PHE A 125 -9.31 7.42 11.44
C PHE A 125 -8.91 6.64 10.17
N TYR A 126 -9.81 5.84 9.61
CA TYR A 126 -9.56 5.09 8.39
C TYR A 126 -9.41 6.01 7.18
N TRP A 127 -10.12 7.14 7.14
CA TRP A 127 -9.95 8.13 6.08
C TRP A 127 -8.51 8.64 6.00
N VAL A 128 -7.93 8.96 7.16
CA VAL A 128 -6.52 9.36 7.26
C VAL A 128 -5.60 8.24 6.81
N MET A 129 -5.84 6.99 7.24
CA MET A 129 -5.04 5.85 6.79
C MET A 129 -5.09 5.67 5.27
N VAL A 130 -6.28 5.68 4.68
CA VAL A 130 -6.46 5.58 3.22
C VAL A 130 -5.71 6.70 2.51
N HIS A 131 -5.78 7.94 3.01
CA HIS A 131 -5.08 9.07 2.39
C HIS A 131 -3.56 8.97 2.48
N ILE A 132 -3.01 8.44 3.57
CA ILE A 132 -1.56 8.17 3.66
C ILE A 132 -1.16 7.05 2.69
N GLY A 133 -1.95 5.98 2.61
CA GLY A 133 -1.72 4.87 1.67
C GLY A 133 -1.72 5.35 0.22
N MET A 134 -2.77 6.08 -0.18
CA MET A 134 -2.89 6.66 -1.51
C MET A 134 -1.81 7.70 -1.82
N LEU A 135 -1.43 8.54 -0.86
CA LEU A 135 -0.30 9.44 -1.04
C LEU A 135 0.98 8.65 -1.34
N GLY A 136 1.21 7.55 -0.63
CA GLY A 136 2.33 6.64 -0.89
C GLY A 136 2.29 6.05 -2.29
N GLU A 137 1.13 5.54 -2.73
CA GLU A 137 0.95 4.97 -4.08
C GLU A 137 1.13 6.00 -5.20
N VAL A 138 0.53 7.18 -5.08
CA VAL A 138 0.66 8.26 -6.08
C VAL A 138 2.10 8.79 -6.12
N LEU A 139 2.78 8.89 -4.98
CA LEU A 139 4.21 9.24 -4.97
C LEU A 139 5.06 8.15 -5.62
N ALA A 140 4.76 6.88 -5.35
CA ALA A 140 5.45 5.76 -5.97
C ALA A 140 5.25 5.76 -7.49
N GLU A 141 4.03 5.97 -7.98
CA GLU A 141 3.74 6.08 -9.41
C GLU A 141 4.46 7.28 -10.05
N SER A 142 4.31 8.47 -9.47
CA SER A 142 4.78 9.71 -10.09
C SER A 142 6.30 9.91 -10.02
N ARG A 143 6.99 9.21 -9.10
CA ARG A 143 8.43 9.42 -8.83
C ARG A 143 9.30 8.20 -9.03
N THR A 144 8.72 7.02 -9.22
CA THR A 144 9.48 5.75 -9.28
C THR A 144 8.89 4.80 -10.31
N GLN A 145 9.52 3.64 -10.48
CA GLN A 145 8.99 2.53 -11.28
C GLN A 145 8.38 1.42 -10.40
N LEU A 146 8.04 1.72 -9.14
CA LEU A 146 7.48 0.72 -8.23
C LEU A 146 6.10 0.27 -8.67
N ILE A 147 5.20 1.20 -9.01
CA ILE A 147 3.84 0.93 -9.50
C ILE A 147 3.55 1.85 -10.67
N LYS A 148 2.73 1.40 -11.61
CA LYS A 148 2.23 2.21 -12.72
C LYS A 148 0.79 1.86 -13.01
N TYR A 149 -0.12 2.83 -12.91
CA TYR A 149 -1.51 2.64 -13.30
C TYR A 149 -1.65 2.70 -14.82
N MET A 150 -2.63 1.98 -15.36
CA MET A 150 -2.88 1.94 -16.81
C MET A 150 -3.75 3.12 -17.26
N SER A 151 -4.60 3.60 -16.36
CA SER A 151 -5.51 4.72 -16.52
C SER A 151 -5.53 5.58 -15.25
N GLY A 152 -5.78 6.88 -15.39
CA GLY A 152 -5.96 7.76 -14.24
C GLY A 152 -7.16 7.38 -13.35
N TRP A 153 -8.14 6.65 -13.90
CA TRP A 153 -9.26 6.10 -13.13
C TRP A 153 -8.84 4.96 -12.21
N ASP A 154 -7.75 4.25 -12.50
CA ASP A 154 -7.31 3.12 -11.68
C ASP A 154 -6.75 3.58 -10.32
N VAL A 155 -6.32 4.85 -10.22
CA VAL A 155 -5.98 5.50 -8.94
C VAL A 155 -7.22 5.61 -8.04
N TRP A 156 -8.37 5.95 -8.63
CA TRP A 156 -9.65 6.01 -7.92
C TRP A 156 -10.13 4.62 -7.49
N ASP A 157 -9.92 3.60 -8.34
CA ASP A 157 -10.20 2.22 -7.99
C ASP A 157 -9.33 1.77 -6.81
N SER A 158 -8.03 2.10 -6.81
CA SER A 158 -7.13 1.83 -5.68
C SER A 158 -7.62 2.50 -4.40
N TYR A 159 -8.00 3.78 -4.45
CA TYR A 159 -8.56 4.51 -3.31
C TYR A 159 -9.80 3.81 -2.73
N THR A 160 -10.69 3.34 -3.60
CA THR A 160 -11.91 2.62 -3.19
C THR A 160 -11.56 1.27 -2.55
N TRP A 161 -10.59 0.54 -3.12
CA TRP A 161 -10.16 -0.73 -2.58
C TRP A 161 -9.41 -0.61 -1.26
N TRP A 162 -8.66 0.47 -1.01
CA TRP A 162 -8.09 0.76 0.30
C TRP A 162 -9.17 0.89 1.37
N TRP A 163 -10.26 1.59 1.08
CA TRP A 163 -11.41 1.68 1.98
C TRP A 163 -12.02 0.32 2.28
N ILE A 164 -12.35 -0.45 1.24
CA ILE A 164 -12.97 -1.77 1.39
C ILE A 164 -12.05 -2.69 2.20
N TYR A 165 -10.78 -2.76 1.82
CA TYR A 165 -9.79 -3.63 2.46
C TYR A 165 -9.64 -3.31 3.94
N LEU A 166 -9.40 -2.04 4.31
CA LEU A 166 -9.20 -1.66 5.70
C LEU A 166 -10.47 -1.80 6.56
N LEU A 167 -11.66 -1.49 6.03
CA LEU A 167 -12.92 -1.62 6.78
C LEU A 167 -13.32 -3.07 6.98
N VAL A 168 -13.14 -3.93 5.97
CA VAL A 168 -13.35 -5.38 6.11
C VAL A 168 -12.42 -5.93 7.19
N PHE A 169 -11.14 -5.54 7.19
CA PHE A 169 -10.21 -6.01 8.20
C PHE A 169 -10.39 -5.37 9.58
N GLU A 170 -10.99 -4.19 9.70
CA GLU A 170 -11.47 -3.67 10.98
C GLU A 170 -12.55 -4.57 11.58
N TRP A 171 -13.50 -5.01 10.75
CA TRP A 171 -14.54 -5.91 11.18
C TRP A 171 -13.98 -7.29 11.56
N VAL A 172 -13.18 -7.92 10.69
CA VAL A 172 -12.51 -9.20 10.97
C VAL A 172 -11.60 -9.10 12.20
N GLY A 173 -10.83 -8.02 12.31
CA GLY A 173 -9.96 -7.76 13.44
C GLY A 173 -10.71 -7.59 14.76
N GLY A 174 -11.91 -7.00 14.73
CA GLY A 174 -12.81 -6.92 15.89
C GLY A 174 -13.34 -8.29 16.35
N LEU A 175 -13.36 -9.30 15.48
CA LEU A 175 -13.74 -10.68 15.82
C LEU A 175 -12.55 -11.48 16.36
N ILE A 176 -11.34 -11.25 15.82
CA ILE A 176 -10.14 -12.04 16.11
C ILE A 176 -9.36 -11.53 17.32
N ILE A 177 -9.27 -10.21 17.50
CA ILE A 177 -8.41 -9.58 18.51
C ILE A 177 -9.24 -9.25 19.77
N PRO A 178 -8.88 -9.83 20.94
CA PRO A 178 -9.56 -9.51 22.19
C PRO A 178 -9.51 -8.02 22.53
N PRO A 179 -10.57 -7.44 23.14
CA PRO A 179 -10.63 -6.00 23.45
C PRO A 179 -9.46 -5.49 24.29
N ASP A 180 -8.95 -6.28 25.24
CA ASP A 180 -7.82 -5.94 26.11
C ASP A 180 -6.47 -5.88 25.36
N LYS A 181 -6.38 -6.52 24.19
CA LYS A 181 -5.20 -6.50 23.32
C LYS A 181 -5.23 -5.36 22.29
N ARG A 182 -6.38 -4.70 22.15
CA ARG A 182 -6.52 -3.47 21.36
C ARG A 182 -6.09 -2.27 22.21
N LYS A 183 -5.70 -1.18 21.55
CA LYS A 183 -5.38 0.08 22.21
C LYS A 183 -6.07 1.22 21.46
N PRO A 184 -7.42 1.28 21.49
CA PRO A 184 -8.18 2.27 20.74
C PRO A 184 -7.75 3.68 21.14
N LEU A 185 -7.68 4.58 20.15
CA LEU A 185 -7.43 5.99 20.42
C LEU A 185 -8.53 6.56 21.31
N THR A 186 -8.13 7.32 22.34
CA THR A 186 -9.05 7.90 23.31
C THR A 186 -9.88 9.01 22.68
N LYS A 187 -11.10 9.20 23.19
CA LYS A 187 -11.98 10.29 22.72
C LYS A 187 -11.32 11.67 22.86
N ASP A 188 -10.53 11.83 23.90
CA ASP A 188 -9.79 13.06 24.19
C ASP A 188 -8.63 13.29 23.23
N ALA A 189 -7.99 12.26 22.68
CA ALA A 189 -6.92 12.46 21.70
C ALA A 189 -7.46 13.02 20.37
N LEU A 190 -8.73 12.73 20.05
CA LEU A 190 -9.39 13.06 18.80
C LEU A 190 -10.38 14.24 18.91
N SER A 191 -10.48 14.88 20.08
CA SER A 191 -11.35 16.05 20.26
C SER A 191 -10.73 17.31 19.67
N PHE A 192 -11.59 18.27 19.31
CA PHE A 192 -11.17 19.54 18.72
C PHE A 192 -10.13 20.26 19.58
N GLY A 193 -9.11 20.83 18.94
CA GLY A 193 -8.00 21.53 19.62
C GLY A 193 -6.95 20.62 20.24
N LYS A 194 -7.07 19.28 20.11
CA LYS A 194 -6.05 18.32 20.54
C LYS A 194 -5.16 17.90 19.38
N ILE A 195 -3.97 17.40 19.73
CA ILE A 195 -2.93 17.08 18.74
C ILE A 195 -3.37 16.01 17.74
N GLY A 196 -4.13 14.99 18.16
CA GLY A 196 -4.61 13.95 17.26
C GLY A 196 -5.62 14.48 16.25
N TRP A 197 -6.54 15.35 16.68
CA TRP A 197 -7.45 16.05 15.78
C TRP A 197 -6.69 16.91 14.76
N PHE A 198 -5.69 17.68 15.20
CA PHE A 198 -4.87 18.51 14.32
C PHE A 198 -4.11 17.68 13.27
N ILE A 199 -3.47 16.58 13.68
CA ILE A 199 -2.74 15.69 12.77
C ILE A 199 -3.67 15.10 11.72
N MET A 200 -4.84 14.59 12.11
CA MET A 200 -5.81 14.03 11.17
C MET A 200 -6.28 15.08 10.15
N HIS A 201 -6.64 16.28 10.62
CA HIS A 201 -7.11 17.36 9.76
C HIS A 201 -6.02 17.83 8.82
N PHE A 202 -4.79 17.98 9.31
CA PHE A 202 -3.65 18.37 8.50
C PHE A 202 -3.42 17.38 7.36
N ILE A 203 -3.39 16.07 7.66
CA ILE A 203 -3.20 15.03 6.64
C ILE A 203 -4.32 15.10 5.60
N LEU A 204 -5.59 15.17 6.01
CA LEU A 204 -6.71 15.21 5.08
C LEU A 204 -6.69 16.47 4.20
N ILE A 205 -6.49 17.65 4.80
CA ILE A 205 -6.44 18.91 4.05
C ILE A 205 -5.29 18.89 3.04
N VAL A 206 -4.08 18.51 3.48
CA VAL A 206 -2.90 18.50 2.61
C VAL A 206 -3.07 17.51 1.47
N THR A 207 -3.52 16.28 1.76
CA THR A 207 -3.67 15.26 0.72
C THR A 207 -4.79 15.59 -0.27
N ILE A 208 -5.93 16.12 0.18
CA ILE A 208 -7.01 16.59 -0.71
C ILE A 208 -6.53 17.78 -1.56
N PHE A 209 -5.84 18.74 -0.96
CA PHE A 209 -5.27 19.88 -1.68
C PHE A 209 -4.28 19.43 -2.74
N LEU A 210 -3.33 18.55 -2.38
CA LEU A 210 -2.34 18.00 -3.31
C LEU A 210 -3.00 17.20 -4.43
N ALA A 211 -4.04 16.41 -4.14
CA ALA A 211 -4.81 15.72 -5.17
C ALA A 211 -5.45 16.71 -6.15
N GLY A 212 -6.07 17.78 -5.66
CA GLY A 212 -6.63 18.84 -6.50
C GLY A 212 -5.58 19.54 -7.38
N VAL A 213 -4.41 19.87 -6.81
CA VAL A 213 -3.29 20.45 -7.57
C VAL A 213 -2.79 19.48 -8.63
N TYR A 214 -2.61 18.21 -8.29
CA TYR A 214 -2.17 17.16 -9.22
C TYR A 214 -3.14 16.99 -10.39
N THR A 215 -4.43 16.83 -10.11
CA THR A 215 -5.48 16.73 -11.14
C THR A 215 -5.52 17.98 -12.02
N GLY A 216 -5.41 19.17 -11.43
CA GLY A 216 -5.38 20.43 -12.18
C GLY A 216 -4.16 20.58 -13.10
N MET A 217 -3.01 20.00 -12.73
CA MET A 217 -1.83 19.97 -13.60
C MET A 217 -1.94 18.92 -14.70
N ALA A 218 -2.55 17.76 -14.40
CA ALA A 218 -2.69 16.65 -15.35
C ALA A 218 -3.74 16.90 -16.45
N LEU A 219 -4.69 17.82 -16.23
CA LEU A 219 -5.73 18.20 -17.20
C LEU A 219 -5.30 19.33 -18.15
N LYS A 220 -4.08 19.86 -18.02
CA LYS A 220 -3.50 20.86 -18.94
C LYS A 220 -2.62 20.20 -19.99
#